data_AF-A0A962MDB4-F1
#
_entry.id   AF-A0A962MDB4-F1
#
_cell.length_a   1.000
_cell.length_b   1.000
_cell.length_c   1.000
_cell.angle_alpha   90.00
_cell.angle_beta   90.00
_cell.angle_gamma   90.00
#
_symmetry.space_group_name_H-M   'P 1'
#
loop_
_entity.id
_entity.type
_entity.pdbx_description
1 polymer ?
#
loop_
_entity_poly.entity_id
_entity_poly.type
_entity_poly.pdbx_seq_one_letter_code
_entity_poly.pdbx_strand_id
1 'polypeptide(L)' 'MASKLEQETFLYRRAIDIIESVDTDDVKEELLFQEVWVPLAALYKHRKAPYTDEEE' A
#
# COMPACT_ATOMS: atom_id res chain seq x y z
N MET A 1 -12.15 13.93 8.60
CA MET A 1 -11.04 13.42 7.77
C MET A 1 -10.41 12.28 8.55
N ALA A 2 -10.27 11.10 7.95
CA ALA A 2 -9.55 10.00 8.60
C ALA A 2 -8.10 10.42 8.80
N SER A 3 -7.54 10.14 9.97
CA SER A 3 -6.13 10.32 10.26
C SER A 3 -5.26 9.46 9.34
N LYS A 4 -3.98 9.82 9.22
CA LYS A 4 -3.02 9.04 8.43
C LYS A 4 -2.94 7.58 8.88
N LEU A 5 -2.99 7.33 10.19
CA LEU A 5 -2.94 5.99 10.78
C LEU A 5 -4.20 5.17 10.46
N GLU A 6 -5.38 5.80 10.48
CA GLU A 6 -6.64 5.13 10.13
C GLU A 6 -6.67 4.73 8.66
N GLN A 7 -6.21 5.60 7.76
CA GLN A 7 -6.09 5.31 6.33
C GLN A 7 -5.09 4.17 6.07
N GLU A 8 -3.94 4.19 6.72
CA GLU A 8 -2.94 3.13 6.62
C GLU A 8 -3.49 1.79 7.14
N THR A 9 -4.16 1.78 8.29
CA THR A 9 -4.79 0.58 8.85
C THR A 9 -5.85 0.01 7.91
N PHE A 10 -6.63 0.88 7.26
CA PHE A 10 -7.61 0.47 6.26
C PHE A 10 -6.93 -0.23 5.06
N LEU A 11 -5.85 0.35 4.53
CA LEU A 11 -5.11 -0.23 3.40
C LEU A 11 -4.48 -1.58 3.76
N TYR A 12 -3.96 -1.75 4.98
CA TYR A 12 -3.44 -3.05 5.42
C TYR A 12 -4.52 -4.12 5.56
N ARG A 13 -5.70 -3.78 6.08
CA ARG A 13 -6.84 -4.72 6.10
C ARG A 13 -7.26 -5.11 4.68
N ARG A 14 -7.32 -4.14 3.77
CA ARG A 14 -7.65 -4.41 2.37
C ARG A 14 -6.62 -5.33 1.70
N ALA A 15 -5.34 -5.16 1.99
CA ALA A 15 -4.30 -6.06 1.51
C ALA A 15 -4.51 -7.51 1.98
N ILE A 16 -4.87 -7.71 3.25
CA ILE A 16 -5.18 -9.02 3.80
C ILE A 16 -6.39 -9.63 3.07
N ASP A 17 -7.47 -8.87 2.91
CA ASP A 17 -8.67 -9.34 2.20
C ASP A 17 -8.36 -9.80 0.77
N ILE A 18 -7.47 -9.09 0.05
CA ILE A 18 -7.06 -9.45 -1.31
C ILE A 18 -6.21 -10.73 -1.30
N ILE A 19 -5.25 -10.85 -0.38
CA ILE A 19 -4.37 -12.02 -0.27
C ILE A 19 -5.18 -13.29 0.03
N GLU A 20 -6.15 -13.18 0.95
CA GLU A 20 -7.00 -14.28 1.39
C GLU A 20 -8.16 -14.59 0.43
N SER A 21 -8.34 -13.79 -0.62
CA SER A 21 -9.39 -14.02 -1.62
C SER A 21 -9.16 -15.30 -2.45
N VAL A 22 -10.22 -15.75 -3.12
CA VAL A 22 -10.18 -16.89 -4.05
C VAL A 22 -9.75 -16.50 -5.47
N ASP A 23 -9.39 -15.25 -5.68
CA ASP A 23 -8.96 -14.73 -6.97
C ASP A 23 -7.64 -15.38 -7.41
N THR A 24 -7.36 -15.35 -8.73
CA THR A 24 -6.06 -15.80 -9.24
C THR A 24 -4.96 -14.83 -8.83
N ASP A 25 -3.71 -15.31 -8.81
CA ASP A 25 -2.57 -14.50 -8.41
C ASP A 25 -2.43 -13.23 -9.27
N ASP A 26 -2.63 -13.31 -10.59
CA ASP A 26 -2.61 -12.14 -11.49
C ASP A 26 -3.63 -11.06 -11.09
N VAL A 27 -4.82 -11.48 -10.65
CA VAL A 27 -5.87 -10.55 -10.21
C VAL A 27 -5.51 -9.96 -8.85
N LYS A 28 -4.99 -10.77 -7.93
CA LYS A 28 -4.53 -10.31 -6.62
C LYS A 28 -3.42 -9.27 -6.74
N GLU A 29 -2.46 -9.49 -7.63
CA GLU A 29 -1.37 -8.54 -7.88
C GLU A 29 -1.89 -7.19 -8.39
N GLU A 30 -2.79 -7.19 -9.37
CA GLU A 30 -3.40 -5.95 -9.87
C GLU A 30 -4.18 -5.21 -8.76
N LEU A 31 -4.98 -5.94 -7.99
CA LEU A 31 -5.74 -5.36 -6.87
C LEU A 31 -4.82 -4.80 -5.78
N LEU A 32 -3.77 -5.52 -5.40
CA LEU A 32 -2.78 -5.04 -4.42
C LEU A 32 -2.09 -3.77 -4.94
N PHE A 33 -1.72 -3.73 -6.23
CA PHE A 33 -1.07 -2.58 -6.81
C PHE A 33 -2.00 -1.34 -6.79
N GLN A 34 -3.22 -1.46 -7.32
CA GLN A 34 -4.15 -0.35 -7.48
C GLN A 34 -4.77 0.11 -6.16
N GLU A 35 -5.19 -0.83 -5.32
CA GLU A 35 -6.01 -0.53 -4.14
C GLU A 35 -5.19 -0.37 -2.86
N VAL A 36 -3.96 -0.87 -2.83
CA VAL A 36 -3.11 -0.82 -1.63
C VAL A 36 -1.84 -0.01 -1.89
N TRP A 37 -0.99 -0.44 -2.83
CA TRP A 37 0.35 0.15 -2.96
C TRP A 37 0.35 1.58 -3.46
N VAL A 38 -0.44 1.90 -4.49
CA VAL A 38 -0.56 3.28 -5.00
C VAL A 38 -1.11 4.23 -3.92
N PRO A 39 -2.22 3.91 -3.23
CA PRO A 39 -2.72 4.73 -2.12
C PRO A 39 -1.74 4.84 -0.95
N LEU A 40 -1.06 3.75 -0.59
CA LEU A 40 -0.09 3.73 0.50
C LEU A 40 1.12 4.62 0.15
N ALA A 41 1.62 4.56 -1.08
CA ALA A 41 2.66 5.44 -1.57
C ALA A 41 2.22 6.91 -1.51
N ALA A 42 1.00 7.22 -1.91
CA ALA A 42 0.45 8.58 -1.81
C ALA A 42 0.41 9.09 -0.36
N LEU A 43 0.03 8.23 0.60
CA LEU A 43 0.01 8.52 2.03
C LEU A 43 1.42 8.84 2.59
N TYR A 44 2.46 8.30 1.96
CA TYR A 44 3.85 8.44 2.36
C TYR A 44 4.70 9.37 1.49
N LYS A 45 4.13 9.93 0.41
CA LYS A 45 4.82 10.81 -0.55
C LYS A 45 5.60 11.97 0.08
N HIS A 46 5.15 12.48 1.22
CA HIS A 46 5.80 13.60 1.93
C HIS A 46 6.76 13.17 3.03
N ARG A 47 6.89 11.86 3.29
CA ARG A 47 7.90 11.33 4.22
C ARG A 47 9.23 11.36 3.47
N LYS A 48 10.18 12.18 3.93
CA LYS A 48 11.58 12.06 3.46
C LYS A 48 12.04 10.65 3.80
N ALA A 49 12.53 9.92 2.80
CA ALA A 49 13.17 8.65 3.03
C ALA A 49 14.35 8.89 4.00
N PRO A 50 14.48 8.12 5.10
CA PRO A 50 15.64 8.21 5.98
C PRO A 50 16.91 7.65 5.32
N TYR A 51 16.76 6.92 4.22
CA TYR A 51 17.87 6.37 3.43
C TYR A 51 17.67 6.81 1.98
N THR A 52 18.33 7.91 1.61
CA THR A 52 18.81 8.08 0.25
C THR A 52 20.10 7.30 0.19
N ASP A 53 20.10 6.16 -0.50
CA ASP A 53 21.36 5.57 -0.94
C ASP A 53 22.02 6.64 -1.82
N GLU A 54 23.10 7.23 -1.32
CA GLU A 54 24.06 7.93 -2.17
C GLU A 54 24.61 6.85 -3.10
N GLU A 55 24.09 6.77 -4.32
CA GLU A 55 24.67 5.97 -5.39
C GLU A 55 26.11 6.49 -5.63
N GLU A 56 27.10 5.67 -5.26
CA GLU A 56 28.52 5.83 -5.60
C GLU A 56 28.80 5.38 -7.04
#